data_AF-A0A847M9D0-F1
#
_entry.id   AF-A0A847M9D0-F1
#
_cell.length_a   1.000
_cell.length_b   1.000
_cell.length_c   1.000
_cell.angle_alpha   90.00
_cell.angle_beta   90.00
_cell.angle_gamma   90.00
#
_symmetry.space_group_name_H-M   'P 1'
#
loop_
_entity.id
_entity.type
_entity.pdbx_description
1 polymer ?
#
loop_
_entity_poly.entity_id
_entity_poly.type
_entity_poly.pdbx_seq_one_letter_code
_entity_poly.pdbx_strand_id
1 'polypeptide(L)'
;MADALRALLYRNADRWYTAALMVSGDEQSAAEAVTHTWGHLLKRLTSWRFGGGVQRRAQRILLKTLADQGDYQQAFAAVTQVMQMEPTELISMPEVLAEQLLAGVEAGAERIGAAYQVRRRVLRVGLAGLATVTATALALTVWLVMVTRQASVTQVVWGCVQQRVIAQDLPGAVGDIVSQMMFAEDEGGESLRMLQRAVLLLEEIAMAGQSVSPQTMRRLAERCRAERLSEAVYLVAERHPRQVRDSLMPVGLLLEEVEQW
;
A
#
# COMPACT_ATOMS: atom_id res chain seq x y z
N MET A 1 -34.63 -13.76 2.26
CA MET A 1 -34.71 -12.99 0.99
C MET A 1 -36.16 -12.86 0.53
N ALA A 2 -36.92 -13.96 0.50
CA ALA A 2 -38.36 -13.93 0.21
C ALA A 2 -39.13 -12.96 1.11
N ASP A 3 -38.92 -12.98 2.43
CA ASP A 3 -39.62 -12.06 3.35
C ASP A 3 -39.30 -10.59 3.10
N ALA A 4 -38.07 -10.28 2.67
CA ALA A 4 -37.68 -8.91 2.32
C ALA A 4 -38.38 -8.44 1.04
N LEU A 5 -38.62 -9.34 0.07
CA LEU A 5 -39.39 -9.03 -1.13
C LEU A 5 -40.88 -8.90 -0.83
N ARG A 6 -41.43 -9.75 0.05
CA ARG A 6 -42.81 -9.62 0.55
C ARG A 6 -43.01 -8.28 1.25
N ALA A 7 -42.14 -7.94 2.18
CA ALA A 7 -42.18 -6.65 2.88
C ALA A 7 -42.03 -5.45 1.92
N LEU A 8 -41.19 -5.57 0.90
CA LEU A 8 -41.05 -4.54 -0.14
C LEU A 8 -42.34 -4.37 -0.94
N LEU A 9 -42.98 -5.48 -1.34
CA LEU A 9 -44.24 -5.46 -2.06
C LEU A 9 -45.34 -4.83 -1.19
N TYR A 10 -45.58 -5.33 0.02
CA TYR A 10 -46.61 -4.80 0.91
C TYR A 10 -46.44 -3.31 1.22
N ARG A 11 -45.20 -2.85 1.40
CA ARG A 11 -44.94 -1.43 1.70
C ARG A 11 -45.27 -0.49 0.53
N ASN A 12 -45.25 -0.99 -0.70
CA ASN A 12 -45.34 -0.16 -1.90
C ASN A 12 -46.54 -0.49 -2.81
N ALA A 13 -47.18 -1.63 -2.59
CA ALA A 13 -48.35 -2.16 -3.30
C ALA A 13 -49.40 -1.08 -3.57
N ASP A 14 -50.03 -0.58 -2.51
CA ASP A 14 -51.14 0.37 -2.61
C ASP A 14 -50.69 1.69 -3.25
N ARG A 15 -49.45 2.10 -2.99
CA ARG A 15 -48.87 3.31 -3.62
C ARG A 15 -48.66 3.13 -5.11
N TRP A 16 -48.16 1.99 -5.55
CA TRP A 16 -47.96 1.75 -6.99
C TRP A 16 -49.30 1.62 -7.70
N TYR A 17 -50.25 0.94 -7.08
CA TYR A 17 -51.59 0.77 -7.63
C TYR A 17 -52.35 2.10 -7.69
N THR A 18 -52.34 2.90 -6.64
CA THR A 18 -52.96 4.25 -6.62
C THR A 18 -52.33 5.15 -7.69
N ALA A 19 -51.00 5.19 -7.79
CA ALA A 19 -50.33 6.00 -8.81
C ALA A 19 -50.64 5.52 -10.24
N ALA A 20 -50.81 4.21 -10.43
CA ALA A 20 -51.19 3.65 -11.72
C ALA A 20 -52.64 4.02 -12.07
N LEU A 21 -53.59 3.89 -11.14
CA LEU A 21 -54.98 4.31 -11.34
C LEU A 21 -55.15 5.80 -11.64
N MET A 22 -54.29 6.65 -11.09
CA MET A 22 -54.31 8.10 -11.38
C MET A 22 -53.91 8.43 -12.83
N VAL A 23 -53.21 7.53 -13.51
CA VAL A 23 -52.69 7.74 -14.88
C VAL A 23 -53.45 6.88 -15.90
N SER A 24 -53.79 5.66 -15.52
CA SER A 24 -54.50 4.69 -16.34
C SER A 24 -56.00 4.99 -16.38
N GLY A 25 -56.62 4.80 -17.54
CA GLY A 25 -58.07 5.02 -17.71
C GLY A 25 -58.95 3.91 -17.12
N ASP A 26 -58.36 2.79 -16.69
CA ASP A 26 -59.06 1.62 -16.16
C ASP A 26 -58.17 0.81 -15.18
N GLU A 27 -58.80 -0.06 -14.39
CA GLU A 27 -58.13 -0.91 -13.38
C GLU A 27 -57.19 -1.96 -13.99
N GLN A 28 -57.48 -2.43 -15.21
CA GLN A 28 -56.69 -3.47 -15.87
C GLN A 28 -55.33 -2.93 -16.31
N SER A 29 -55.33 -1.77 -16.96
CA SER A 29 -54.14 -1.01 -17.35
C SER A 29 -53.28 -0.66 -16.13
N ALA A 30 -53.92 -0.29 -15.01
CA ALA A 30 -53.21 -0.06 -13.75
C ALA A 30 -52.55 -1.33 -13.20
N ALA A 31 -53.27 -2.46 -13.21
CA ALA A 31 -52.75 -3.76 -12.79
C ALA A 31 -51.57 -4.22 -13.66
N GLU A 32 -51.65 -4.01 -14.98
CA GLU A 32 -50.57 -4.30 -15.92
C GLU A 32 -49.32 -3.44 -15.65
N ALA A 33 -49.51 -2.14 -15.38
CA ALA A 33 -48.41 -1.24 -15.04
C ALA A 33 -47.69 -1.64 -13.75
N VAL A 34 -48.45 -2.03 -12.71
CA VAL A 34 -47.89 -2.52 -11.45
C VAL A 34 -47.15 -3.85 -11.65
N THR A 35 -47.73 -4.77 -12.42
CA THR A 35 -47.11 -6.07 -12.74
C THR A 35 -45.80 -5.89 -13.51
N HIS A 36 -45.80 -5.02 -14.51
CA HIS A 36 -44.60 -4.71 -15.29
C HIS A 36 -43.51 -4.04 -14.43
N THR A 37 -43.92 -3.12 -13.56
CA THR A 37 -43.04 -2.45 -12.58
C THR A 37 -42.38 -3.47 -11.65
N TRP A 38 -43.16 -4.40 -11.10
CA TRP A 38 -42.67 -5.45 -10.21
C TRP A 38 -41.70 -6.40 -10.92
N GLY A 39 -42.07 -6.90 -12.10
CA GLY A 39 -41.23 -7.79 -12.89
C GLY A 39 -39.90 -7.13 -13.27
N HIS A 40 -39.92 -5.86 -13.66
CA HIS A 40 -38.71 -5.12 -14.02
C HIS A 40 -37.84 -4.83 -12.79
N LEU A 41 -38.44 -4.58 -11.61
CA LEU A 41 -37.71 -4.44 -10.36
C LEU A 41 -36.99 -5.75 -9.97
N LEU A 42 -37.69 -6.88 -10.02
CA LEU A 42 -37.10 -8.20 -9.74
C LEU A 42 -35.92 -8.51 -10.69
N LYS A 43 -36.06 -8.21 -11.99
CA LYS A 43 -34.97 -8.35 -12.98
C LYS A 43 -33.81 -7.41 -12.70
N ARG A 44 -34.05 -6.20 -12.18
CA ARG A 44 -32.98 -5.26 -11.81
C ARG A 44 -32.27 -5.68 -10.54
N LEU A 45 -32.95 -6.31 -9.59
CA LEU A 45 -32.35 -6.83 -8.36
C LEU A 45 -31.33 -7.94 -8.64
N THR A 46 -31.50 -8.72 -9.71
CA THR A 46 -30.49 -9.71 -10.16
C THR A 46 -29.33 -9.10 -10.95
N SER A 47 -29.46 -7.87 -11.44
CA SER A 47 -28.43 -7.22 -12.26
C SER A 47 -27.18 -6.79 -11.48
N TRP A 48 -26.00 -6.86 -12.13
CA TRP A 48 -24.71 -6.52 -11.52
C TRP A 48 -24.64 -5.10 -10.95
N ARG A 49 -25.29 -4.14 -11.60
CA ARG A 49 -25.24 -2.69 -11.27
C ARG A 49 -26.29 -2.27 -10.23
N PHE A 50 -26.76 -3.19 -9.38
CA PHE A 50 -27.66 -2.83 -8.30
C PHE A 50 -26.88 -2.20 -7.14
N GLY A 51 -27.02 -0.87 -7.02
CA GLY A 51 -26.51 -0.06 -5.93
C GLY A 51 -27.48 1.09 -5.62
N GLY A 52 -27.54 1.53 -4.37
CA GLY A 52 -28.49 2.53 -3.87
C GLY A 52 -29.81 1.94 -3.35
N GLY A 53 -30.71 2.81 -2.87
CA GLY A 53 -31.96 2.40 -2.23
C GLY A 53 -32.97 1.75 -3.20
N VAL A 54 -33.46 0.56 -2.83
CA VAL A 54 -34.43 -0.24 -3.61
C VAL A 54 -35.70 0.56 -3.92
N GLN A 55 -36.20 1.30 -2.93
CA GLN A 55 -37.43 2.10 -3.04
C GLN A 55 -37.32 3.20 -4.10
N ARG A 56 -36.23 3.96 -4.12
CA ARG A 56 -35.98 4.99 -5.16
C ARG A 56 -35.85 4.42 -6.57
N ARG A 57 -35.42 3.17 -6.70
CA ARG A 57 -35.38 2.50 -8.01
C ARG A 57 -36.75 2.03 -8.41
N ALA A 58 -37.51 1.45 -7.49
CA ALA A 58 -38.87 1.02 -7.76
C ALA A 58 -39.75 2.19 -8.21
N GLN A 59 -39.65 3.34 -7.53
CA GLN A 59 -40.31 4.59 -7.95
C GLN A 59 -39.92 5.03 -9.37
N ARG A 60 -38.63 4.98 -9.71
CA ARG A 60 -38.17 5.33 -11.08
C ARG A 60 -38.65 4.34 -12.14
N ILE A 61 -38.76 3.06 -11.80
CA ILE A 61 -39.30 2.05 -12.70
C ILE A 61 -40.79 2.26 -12.91
N LEU A 62 -41.53 2.55 -11.83
CA LEU A 62 -42.95 2.88 -11.90
C LEU A 62 -43.18 4.12 -12.75
N LEU A 63 -42.49 5.22 -12.46
CA LEU A 63 -42.56 6.46 -13.24
C LEU A 63 -42.32 6.21 -14.72
N LYS A 64 -41.25 5.45 -15.04
CA LYS A 64 -40.96 5.12 -16.43
C LYS A 64 -42.09 4.29 -17.06
N THR A 65 -42.58 3.27 -16.35
CA THR A 65 -43.64 2.38 -16.87
C THR A 65 -44.92 3.15 -17.14
N LEU A 66 -45.31 4.06 -16.25
CA LEU A 66 -46.48 4.92 -16.43
C LEU A 66 -46.28 5.96 -17.53
N ALA A 67 -45.09 6.56 -17.62
CA ALA A 67 -44.76 7.49 -18.68
C ALA A 67 -44.71 6.81 -20.07
N ASP A 68 -44.31 5.54 -20.14
CA ASP A 68 -44.33 4.76 -21.39
C ASP A 68 -45.78 4.45 -21.86
N GLN A 69 -46.77 4.55 -20.96
CA GLN A 69 -48.20 4.33 -21.25
C GLN A 69 -48.98 5.63 -21.52
N GLY A 70 -48.41 6.80 -21.26
CA GLY A 70 -49.13 8.07 -21.30
C GLY A 70 -48.21 9.29 -21.31
N ASP A 71 -48.56 10.33 -20.54
CA ASP A 71 -47.77 11.55 -20.43
C ASP A 71 -46.81 11.49 -19.23
N TYR A 72 -45.53 11.81 -19.48
CA TYR A 72 -44.50 11.86 -18.44
C TYR A 72 -44.84 12.84 -17.30
N GLN A 73 -45.42 14.00 -17.59
CA GLN A 73 -45.79 14.99 -16.57
C GLN A 73 -46.89 14.46 -15.65
N GLN A 74 -47.90 13.79 -16.21
CA GLN A 74 -48.96 13.16 -15.44
C GLN A 74 -48.42 12.01 -14.57
N ALA A 75 -47.58 11.15 -15.14
CA ALA A 75 -46.92 10.08 -14.40
C ALA A 75 -46.03 10.62 -13.27
N PHE A 76 -45.29 11.70 -13.51
CA PHE A 76 -44.46 12.35 -12.50
C PHE A 76 -45.29 12.94 -11.36
N ALA A 77 -46.37 13.64 -11.69
CA ALA A 77 -47.29 14.20 -10.71
C ALA A 77 -47.93 13.10 -9.85
N ALA A 78 -48.46 12.05 -10.48
CA ALA A 78 -49.08 10.91 -9.78
C ALA A 78 -48.10 10.20 -8.84
N VAL A 79 -46.90 9.85 -9.31
CA VAL A 79 -45.89 9.19 -8.48
C VAL A 79 -45.45 10.08 -7.32
N THR A 80 -45.30 11.39 -7.54
CA THR A 80 -44.89 12.33 -6.49
C THR A 80 -45.98 12.50 -5.43
N GLN A 81 -47.23 12.65 -5.86
CA GLN A 81 -48.39 12.85 -4.99
C GLN A 81 -48.60 11.64 -4.07
N VAL A 82 -48.57 10.43 -4.63
CA VAL A 82 -48.81 9.20 -3.86
C VAL A 82 -47.70 8.90 -2.84
N MET A 83 -46.50 9.45 -3.01
CA MET A 83 -45.45 9.37 -1.98
C MET A 83 -45.70 10.29 -0.79
N GLN A 84 -46.56 11.29 -0.92
CA GLN A 84 -46.94 12.23 0.13
C GLN A 84 -48.26 11.85 0.81
N MET A 85 -49.06 10.98 0.18
CA MET A 85 -50.32 10.49 0.73
C MET A 85 -50.12 9.62 1.97
N GLU A 86 -51.04 9.78 2.92
CA GLU A 86 -51.16 8.90 4.07
C GLU A 86 -51.73 7.53 3.66
N PRO A 87 -51.42 6.43 4.37
CA PRO A 87 -51.89 5.09 4.01
C PRO A 87 -53.41 4.97 3.86
N THR A 88 -54.19 5.77 4.61
CA THR A 88 -55.65 5.79 4.56
C THR A 88 -56.22 6.43 3.29
N GLU A 89 -55.42 7.19 2.57
CA GLU A 89 -55.80 7.86 1.31
C GLU A 89 -55.47 7.01 0.07
N LEU A 90 -54.72 5.93 0.26
CA LEU A 90 -54.33 5.03 -0.81
C LEU A 90 -55.47 4.08 -1.18
N ILE A 91 -55.61 3.82 -2.47
CA ILE A 91 -56.49 2.76 -2.97
C ILE A 91 -55.78 1.43 -2.74
N SER A 92 -56.42 0.57 -1.95
CA SER A 92 -55.90 -0.78 -1.68
C SER A 92 -55.81 -1.58 -2.97
N MET A 93 -54.68 -2.24 -3.16
CA MET A 93 -54.49 -3.13 -4.30
C MET A 93 -55.43 -4.35 -4.18
N PRO A 94 -56.10 -4.77 -5.28
CA PRO A 94 -56.94 -5.96 -5.26
C PRO A 94 -56.16 -7.20 -4.81
N GLU A 95 -56.76 -8.02 -3.95
CA GLU A 95 -56.11 -9.21 -3.37
C GLU A 95 -55.61 -10.18 -4.45
N VAL A 96 -56.39 -10.37 -5.51
CA VAL A 96 -56.01 -11.23 -6.66
C VAL A 96 -54.72 -10.75 -7.31
N LEU A 97 -54.55 -9.44 -7.47
CA LEU A 97 -53.31 -8.88 -8.02
C LEU A 97 -52.15 -9.05 -7.03
N ALA A 98 -52.39 -8.82 -5.74
CA ALA A 98 -51.38 -9.03 -4.71
C ALA A 98 -50.87 -10.48 -4.69
N GLU A 99 -51.77 -11.46 -4.76
CA GLU A 99 -51.42 -12.88 -4.82
C GLU A 99 -50.59 -13.23 -6.06
N GLN A 100 -50.96 -12.68 -7.23
CA GLN A 100 -50.19 -12.87 -8.47
C GLN A 100 -48.76 -12.32 -8.36
N LEU A 101 -48.59 -11.12 -7.78
CA LEU A 101 -47.29 -10.52 -7.58
C LEU A 101 -46.46 -11.29 -6.54
N LEU A 102 -47.11 -11.82 -5.51
CA LEU A 102 -46.51 -12.65 -4.45
C LEU A 102 -46.05 -14.02 -4.96
N ALA A 103 -46.78 -14.64 -5.90
CA ALA A 103 -46.37 -15.91 -6.51
C ALA A 103 -44.99 -15.82 -7.18
N GLY A 104 -44.62 -14.65 -7.71
CA GLY A 104 -43.29 -14.39 -8.27
C GLY A 104 -42.16 -14.22 -7.25
N VAL A 105 -42.47 -14.09 -5.95
CA VAL A 105 -41.49 -13.77 -4.90
C VAL A 105 -40.55 -14.93 -4.63
N GLU A 106 -41.06 -16.16 -4.50
CA GLU A 106 -40.24 -17.31 -4.09
C GLU A 106 -39.21 -17.68 -5.17
N ALA A 107 -39.67 -17.78 -6.42
CA ALA A 107 -38.79 -17.98 -7.58
C ALA A 107 -37.80 -16.82 -7.78
N GLY A 108 -38.19 -15.59 -7.43
CA GLY A 108 -37.31 -14.42 -7.48
C GLY A 108 -36.28 -14.39 -6.35
N ALA A 109 -36.64 -14.84 -5.15
CA ALA A 109 -35.82 -14.78 -3.95
C ALA A 109 -34.53 -15.60 -4.07
N GLU A 110 -34.62 -16.81 -4.61
CA GLU A 110 -33.44 -17.66 -4.82
C GLU A 110 -32.47 -17.04 -5.83
N ARG A 111 -32.98 -16.59 -6.98
CA ARG A 111 -32.16 -15.98 -8.04
C ARG A 111 -31.50 -14.68 -7.56
N ILE A 112 -32.23 -13.84 -6.83
CA ILE A 112 -31.70 -12.59 -6.27
C ILE A 112 -30.67 -12.91 -5.17
N GLY A 113 -30.93 -13.91 -4.34
CA GLY A 113 -29.99 -14.40 -3.33
C GLY A 113 -28.66 -14.84 -3.94
N ALA A 114 -28.71 -15.69 -4.97
CA ALA A 114 -27.52 -16.14 -5.69
C ALA A 114 -26.75 -14.97 -6.32
N ALA A 115 -27.44 -14.08 -7.03
CA ALA A 115 -26.81 -12.91 -7.66
C ALA A 115 -26.17 -11.95 -6.64
N TYR A 116 -26.76 -11.82 -5.45
CA TYR A 116 -26.19 -11.04 -4.35
C TYR A 116 -24.93 -11.69 -3.78
N GLN A 117 -24.93 -13.02 -3.59
CA GLN A 117 -23.75 -13.73 -3.10
C GLN A 117 -22.56 -13.62 -4.06
N VAL A 118 -22.78 -13.77 -5.37
CA VAL A 118 -21.73 -13.62 -6.39
C VAL A 118 -21.13 -12.21 -6.33
N ARG A 119 -21.97 -11.17 -6.25
CA ARG A 119 -21.50 -9.78 -6.13
C ARG A 119 -20.69 -9.54 -4.86
N ARG A 120 -21.17 -10.04 -3.72
CA ARG A 120 -20.47 -9.90 -2.44
C ARG A 120 -19.13 -10.62 -2.43
N ARG A 121 -18.99 -11.72 -3.19
CA ARG A 121 -17.71 -12.41 -3.37
C ARG A 121 -16.76 -11.57 -4.22
N VAL A 122 -17.21 -11.07 -5.38
CA VAL A 122 -16.35 -10.27 -6.27
C VAL A 122 -15.91 -8.96 -5.63
N LEU A 123 -16.80 -8.25 -4.90
CA LEU A 123 -16.41 -7.04 -4.17
C LEU A 123 -15.36 -7.32 -3.10
N ARG A 124 -15.49 -8.42 -2.34
CA ARG A 124 -14.50 -8.80 -1.34
C ARG A 124 -13.14 -9.15 -1.97
N VAL A 125 -13.15 -9.94 -3.05
CA VAL A 125 -11.92 -10.32 -3.76
C VAL A 125 -11.26 -9.09 -4.40
N GLY A 126 -12.04 -8.19 -5.01
CA GLY A 126 -11.52 -6.96 -5.61
C GLY A 126 -10.90 -6.01 -4.60
N LEU A 127 -11.56 -5.79 -3.44
CA LEU A 127 -11.00 -4.97 -2.36
C LEU A 127 -9.74 -5.59 -1.76
N ALA A 128 -9.72 -6.91 -1.55
CA ALA A 128 -8.53 -7.61 -1.06
C ALA A 128 -7.37 -7.46 -2.05
N GLY A 129 -7.62 -7.63 -3.35
CA GLY A 129 -6.62 -7.43 -4.40
C GLY A 129 -6.06 -6.00 -4.42
N LEU A 130 -6.92 -4.99 -4.30
CA LEU A 130 -6.50 -3.59 -4.25
C LEU A 130 -5.63 -3.30 -3.02
N ALA A 131 -6.01 -3.83 -1.86
CA ALA A 131 -5.26 -3.71 -0.61
C ALA A 131 -3.87 -4.35 -0.71
N THR A 132 -3.77 -5.52 -1.34
CA THR A 132 -2.47 -6.18 -1.55
C THR A 132 -1.55 -5.35 -2.45
N VAL A 133 -2.06 -4.81 -3.56
CA VAL A 133 -1.26 -4.00 -4.49
C VAL A 133 -0.74 -2.73 -3.82
N THR A 134 -1.61 -2.03 -3.08
CA THR A 134 -1.22 -0.83 -2.35
C THR A 134 -0.20 -1.10 -1.24
N ALA A 135 -0.38 -2.17 -0.47
CA ALA A 135 0.59 -2.57 0.55
C ALA A 135 1.96 -2.92 -0.06
N THR A 136 1.98 -3.67 -1.18
CA THR A 136 3.24 -4.02 -1.85
C THR A 136 3.96 -2.79 -2.42
N ALA A 137 3.23 -1.85 -3.02
CA ALA A 137 3.80 -0.63 -3.55
C ALA A 137 4.41 0.23 -2.45
N LEU A 138 3.71 0.36 -1.32
CA LEU A 138 4.19 1.12 -0.17
C LEU A 138 5.45 0.48 0.45
N ALA A 139 5.46 -0.85 0.62
CA ALA A 139 6.61 -1.59 1.12
C ALA A 139 7.85 -1.42 0.21
N LEU A 140 7.68 -1.55 -1.11
CA LEU A 140 8.76 -1.33 -2.08
C LEU A 140 9.30 0.09 -2.03
N THR A 141 8.43 1.08 -1.86
CA THR A 141 8.82 2.50 -1.79
C THR A 141 9.64 2.77 -0.52
N VAL A 142 9.19 2.27 0.62
CA VAL A 142 9.91 2.39 1.90
C VAL A 142 11.28 1.72 1.81
N TRP A 143 11.35 0.51 1.24
CA TRP A 143 12.61 -0.20 1.04
C TRP A 143 13.60 0.59 0.16
N LEU A 144 13.14 1.13 -0.97
CA LEU A 144 13.98 1.97 -1.85
C LEU A 144 14.52 3.22 -1.14
N VAL A 145 13.70 3.88 -0.31
CA VAL A 145 14.14 5.05 0.48
C VAL A 145 15.18 4.66 1.52
N MET A 146 15.02 3.51 2.19
CA MET A 146 15.99 3.04 3.18
C MET A 146 17.33 2.70 2.53
N VAL A 147 17.32 1.96 1.41
CA VAL A 147 18.54 1.58 0.69
C VAL A 147 19.29 2.80 0.15
N THR A 148 18.57 3.76 -0.43
CA THR A 148 19.19 4.99 -0.98
C THR A 148 19.79 5.87 0.12
N ARG A 149 19.11 6.01 1.27
CA ARG A 149 19.66 6.75 2.42
C ARG A 149 20.88 6.08 3.04
N GLN A 150 20.87 4.76 3.17
CA GLN A 150 22.04 4.04 3.68
C GLN A 150 23.24 4.21 2.76
N ALA A 151 23.06 4.04 1.44
CA ALA A 151 24.12 4.24 0.46
C ALA A 151 24.73 5.66 0.53
N SER A 152 23.91 6.70 0.72
CA SER A 152 24.42 8.07 0.79
C SER A 152 25.22 8.35 2.07
N VAL A 153 24.79 7.82 3.22
CA VAL A 153 25.51 8.03 4.50
C VAL A 153 26.86 7.31 4.48
N THR A 154 26.90 6.07 4.00
CA THR A 154 28.15 5.29 3.93
C THR A 154 29.17 5.95 3.00
N GLN A 155 28.75 6.51 1.86
CA GLN A 155 29.63 7.24 0.95
C GLN A 155 30.24 8.50 1.57
N VAL A 156 29.45 9.25 2.36
CA VAL A 156 29.94 10.47 3.02
C VAL A 156 30.99 10.15 4.08
N VAL A 157 30.74 9.17 4.94
CA VAL A 157 31.70 8.84 6.01
C VAL A 157 33.01 8.32 5.44
N TRP A 158 32.95 7.45 4.44
CA TRP A 158 34.17 6.94 3.81
C TRP A 158 34.92 8.02 3.04
N GLY A 159 34.22 8.94 2.39
CA GLY A 159 34.82 10.13 1.79
C GLY A 159 35.59 10.97 2.82
N CYS A 160 35.07 11.12 4.04
CA CYS A 160 35.76 11.80 5.14
C CYS A 160 36.99 11.03 5.64
N VAL A 161 36.89 9.70 5.81
CA VAL A 161 38.03 8.85 6.18
C VAL A 161 39.14 8.96 5.15
N GLN A 162 38.81 8.81 3.86
CA GLN A 162 39.76 8.94 2.76
C GLN A 162 40.41 10.33 2.73
N GLN A 163 39.63 11.41 2.87
CA GLN A 163 40.16 12.77 2.89
C GLN A 163 41.14 12.99 4.05
N ARG A 164 40.91 12.39 5.23
CA ARG A 164 41.83 12.47 6.36
C ARG A 164 43.13 11.72 6.10
N VAL A 165 43.07 10.52 5.51
CA VAL A 165 44.26 9.76 5.13
C VAL A 165 45.14 10.56 4.16
N ILE A 166 44.52 11.17 3.14
CA ILE A 166 45.24 11.97 2.13
C ILE A 166 45.78 13.28 2.73
N ALA A 167 44.96 14.03 3.46
CA ALA A 167 45.33 15.35 3.96
C ALA A 167 46.43 15.30 5.03
N GLN A 168 46.52 14.21 5.79
CA GLN A 168 47.52 14.01 6.84
C GLN A 168 48.71 13.16 6.37
N ASP A 169 48.71 12.72 5.12
CA ASP A 169 49.71 11.80 4.55
C ASP A 169 50.06 10.63 5.49
N LEU A 170 49.03 9.99 6.03
CA LEU A 170 49.20 8.91 7.01
C LEU A 170 50.04 7.73 6.50
N PRO A 171 49.92 7.31 5.22
CA PRO A 171 50.83 6.30 4.66
C PRO A 171 52.30 6.73 4.70
N GLY A 172 52.59 7.98 4.34
CA GLY A 172 53.94 8.54 4.41
C GLY A 172 54.49 8.58 5.82
N ALA A 173 53.69 9.06 6.78
CA ALA A 173 54.07 9.14 8.18
C ALA A 173 54.42 7.77 8.79
N VAL A 174 53.64 6.72 8.47
CA VAL A 174 53.94 5.35 8.93
C VAL A 174 55.12 4.76 8.15
N GLY A 175 55.22 5.04 6.85
CA GLY A 175 56.33 4.59 5.99
C GLY A 175 57.70 5.11 6.45
N ASP A 176 57.76 6.36 6.90
CA ASP A 176 58.97 6.96 7.48
C ASP A 176 59.38 6.26 8.78
N ILE A 177 58.41 5.89 9.62
CA ILE A 177 58.64 5.18 10.88
C ILE A 177 59.10 3.74 10.61
N VAL A 178 58.47 3.04 9.67
CA VAL A 178 58.90 1.70 9.22
C VAL A 178 60.34 1.77 8.72
N SER A 179 60.69 2.79 7.93
CA SER A 179 62.04 2.98 7.42
C SER A 179 63.05 3.18 8.56
N GLN A 180 62.75 4.05 9.53
CA GLN A 180 63.60 4.28 10.71
C GLN A 180 63.78 3.00 11.55
N MET A 181 62.72 2.20 11.70
CA MET A 181 62.77 0.93 12.44
C MET A 181 63.54 -0.17 11.70
N MET A 182 63.64 -0.14 10.37
CA MET A 182 64.47 -1.10 9.63
C MET A 182 65.99 -0.85 9.82
N PHE A 183 66.39 0.40 10.13
CA PHE A 183 67.80 0.77 10.33
C PHE A 183 68.27 0.61 11.78
N ALA A 184 67.35 0.61 12.74
CA ALA A 184 67.64 0.27 14.13
C ALA A 184 67.52 -1.26 14.27
N GLU A 185 68.63 -1.98 14.42
CA GLU A 185 68.67 -3.44 14.61
C GLU A 185 68.02 -3.87 15.95
N ASP A 186 66.70 -3.73 16.06
CA ASP A 186 65.93 -4.12 17.23
C ASP A 186 64.90 -5.21 16.88
N GLU A 187 64.65 -6.11 17.82
CA GLU A 187 64.03 -7.45 17.68
C GLU A 187 62.54 -7.50 17.24
N GLY A 188 62.02 -6.47 16.58
CA GLY A 188 60.60 -6.23 16.32
C GLY A 188 60.06 -6.70 14.96
N GLY A 189 60.48 -7.85 14.43
CA GLY A 189 60.08 -8.32 13.09
C GLY A 189 58.55 -8.44 12.89
N GLU A 190 57.79 -8.67 13.96
CA GLU A 190 56.33 -8.72 13.93
C GLU A 190 55.71 -7.30 13.91
N SER A 191 56.20 -6.39 14.75
CA SER A 191 55.77 -4.99 14.78
C SER A 191 55.99 -4.28 13.45
N LEU A 192 57.13 -4.50 12.80
CA LEU A 192 57.43 -3.96 11.48
C LEU A 192 56.45 -4.45 10.42
N ARG A 193 56.13 -5.76 10.42
CA ARG A 193 55.15 -6.35 9.48
C ARG A 193 53.75 -5.79 9.69
N MET A 194 53.35 -5.54 10.93
CA MET A 194 52.05 -4.95 11.23
C MET A 194 51.96 -3.49 10.76
N LEU A 195 53.01 -2.69 10.95
CA LEU A 195 53.06 -1.33 10.41
C LEU A 195 53.07 -1.31 8.88
N GLN A 196 53.78 -2.22 8.22
CA GLN A 196 53.75 -2.36 6.76
C GLN A 196 52.36 -2.71 6.25
N ARG A 197 51.62 -3.58 6.96
CA ARG A 197 50.22 -3.89 6.64
C ARG A 197 49.30 -2.69 6.83
N ALA A 198 49.52 -1.90 7.88
CA ALA A 198 48.81 -0.65 8.10
C ALA A 198 49.08 0.36 6.96
N VAL A 199 50.33 0.53 6.52
CA VAL A 199 50.68 1.38 5.36
C VAL A 199 49.90 0.94 4.13
N LEU A 200 49.98 -0.34 3.76
CA LEU A 200 49.30 -0.87 2.57
C LEU A 200 47.78 -0.68 2.63
N LEU A 201 47.17 -0.84 3.80
CA LEU A 201 45.75 -0.62 3.97
C LEU A 201 45.38 0.87 3.85
N LEU A 202 46.18 1.78 4.41
CA LEU A 202 45.98 3.22 4.27
C LEU A 202 46.19 3.72 2.83
N GLU A 203 47.17 3.17 2.11
CA GLU A 203 47.37 3.44 0.68
C GLU A 203 46.16 2.98 -0.14
N GLU A 204 45.64 1.79 0.13
CA GLU A 204 44.45 1.27 -0.52
C GLU A 204 43.21 2.13 -0.22
N ILE A 205 43.09 2.67 1.01
CA ILE A 205 42.04 3.66 1.37
C ILE A 205 42.23 4.97 0.60
N ALA A 206 43.45 5.50 0.51
CA ALA A 206 43.75 6.73 -0.20
C ALA A 206 43.47 6.60 -1.71
N MET A 207 43.77 5.44 -2.29
CA MET A 207 43.62 5.13 -3.71
C MET A 207 42.21 4.67 -4.10
N ALA A 208 41.36 4.29 -3.15
CA ALA A 208 39.99 3.92 -3.43
C ALA A 208 39.26 5.15 -4.00
N GLY A 209 38.96 5.17 -5.31
CA GLY A 209 38.47 6.39 -6.00
C GLY A 209 37.21 7.01 -5.37
N GLN A 210 36.82 8.21 -5.83
CA GLN A 210 35.76 9.06 -5.24
C GLN A 210 34.36 8.41 -5.04
N SER A 211 34.13 7.21 -5.58
CA SER A 211 32.90 6.42 -5.41
C SER A 211 33.22 5.01 -4.92
N VAL A 212 33.71 4.90 -3.68
CA VAL A 212 34.00 3.59 -3.08
C VAL A 212 32.69 2.83 -2.87
N SER A 213 32.62 1.62 -3.42
CA SER A 213 31.45 0.75 -3.25
C SER A 213 31.33 0.29 -1.79
N PRO A 214 30.11 0.12 -1.24
CA PRO A 214 29.93 -0.42 0.12
C PRO A 214 30.62 -1.77 0.36
N GLN A 215 30.80 -2.57 -0.69
CA GLN A 215 31.50 -3.85 -0.62
C GLN A 215 33.01 -3.69 -0.43
N THR A 216 33.62 -2.70 -1.11
CA THR A 216 35.04 -2.38 -0.96
C THR A 216 35.34 -1.88 0.45
N MET A 217 34.49 -1.00 1.00
CA MET A 217 34.62 -0.50 2.37
C MET A 217 34.57 -1.63 3.39
N ARG A 218 33.56 -2.51 3.28
CA ARG A 218 33.40 -3.67 4.15
C ARG A 218 34.62 -4.60 4.08
N ARG A 219 35.16 -4.83 2.88
CA ARG A 219 36.36 -5.65 2.71
C ARG A 219 37.59 -5.06 3.40
N LEU A 220 37.77 -3.73 3.35
CA LEU A 220 38.87 -3.04 4.02
C LEU A 220 38.71 -3.07 5.55
N ALA A 221 37.49 -2.83 6.04
CA ALA A 221 37.16 -2.94 7.47
C ALA A 221 37.38 -4.37 8.00
N GLU A 222 36.92 -5.39 7.27
CA GLU A 222 37.12 -6.80 7.63
C GLU A 222 38.61 -7.17 7.66
N ARG A 223 39.43 -6.66 6.73
CA ARG A 223 40.88 -6.88 6.74
C ARG A 223 41.56 -6.17 7.92
N CYS A 224 41.19 -4.92 8.18
CA CYS A 224 41.71 -4.15 9.32
C CYS A 224 41.44 -4.88 10.63
N ARG A 225 40.20 -5.37 10.80
CA ARG A 225 39.73 -6.10 11.99
C ARG A 225 40.37 -7.49 12.12
N ALA A 226 40.48 -8.22 11.02
CA ALA A 226 41.09 -9.56 11.02
C ALA A 226 42.58 -9.51 11.42
N GLU A 227 43.28 -8.44 11.05
CA GLU A 227 44.69 -8.23 11.36
C GLU A 227 44.91 -7.40 12.64
N ARG A 228 43.84 -6.91 13.29
CA ARG A 228 43.86 -6.05 14.50
C ARG A 228 44.84 -4.89 14.37
N LEU A 229 44.81 -4.21 13.21
CA LEU A 229 45.82 -3.23 12.85
C LEU A 229 45.80 -1.99 13.77
N SER A 230 44.63 -1.55 14.24
CA SER A 230 44.53 -0.43 15.18
C SER A 230 45.31 -0.72 16.48
N GLU A 231 45.06 -1.86 17.09
CA GLU A 231 45.71 -2.33 18.31
C GLU A 231 47.21 -2.57 18.10
N ALA A 232 47.60 -3.15 16.97
CA ALA A 232 49.01 -3.34 16.64
C ALA A 232 49.76 -1.99 16.52
N VAL A 233 49.14 -0.99 15.91
CA VAL A 233 49.71 0.37 15.81
C VAL A 233 49.82 1.02 17.19
N TYR A 234 48.83 0.86 18.07
CA TYR A 234 48.91 1.37 19.44
C TYR A 234 50.02 0.70 20.25
N LEU A 235 50.16 -0.62 20.16
CA LEU A 235 51.21 -1.37 20.85
C LEU A 235 52.61 -0.95 20.39
N VAL A 236 52.78 -0.60 19.12
CA VAL A 236 54.03 0.00 18.62
C VAL A 236 54.19 1.41 19.19
N ALA A 237 53.16 2.26 19.09
CA ALA A 237 53.22 3.64 19.57
C ALA A 237 53.61 3.74 21.06
N GLU A 238 53.17 2.80 21.90
CA GLU A 238 53.50 2.75 23.33
C GLU A 238 54.95 2.35 23.62
N ARG A 239 55.56 1.54 22.76
CA ARG A 239 56.93 1.02 22.94
C ARG A 239 58.01 1.96 22.42
N HIS A 240 57.64 2.95 21.62
CA HIS A 240 58.57 3.86 20.96
C HIS A 240 58.57 5.28 21.55
N PRO A 241 59.63 6.08 21.29
CA PRO A 241 59.74 7.45 21.77
C PRO A 241 58.54 8.32 21.38
N ARG A 242 58.31 9.40 22.15
CA ARG A 242 57.15 10.29 21.99
C ARG A 242 56.92 10.78 20.56
N GLN A 243 57.97 11.04 19.79
CA GLN A 243 57.86 11.48 18.40
C GLN A 243 57.19 10.42 17.50
N VAL A 244 57.58 9.15 17.64
CA VAL A 244 56.98 8.03 16.90
C VAL A 244 55.55 7.79 17.37
N ARG A 245 55.33 7.87 18.69
CA ARG A 245 54.00 7.75 19.28
C ARG A 245 53.04 8.79 18.73
N ASP A 246 53.43 10.05 18.72
CA ASP A 246 52.58 11.17 18.30
C ASP A 246 52.20 11.06 16.81
N SER A 247 53.07 10.47 15.98
CA SER A 247 52.80 10.17 14.57
C SER A 247 51.91 8.94 14.35
N LEU A 248 51.98 7.93 15.22
CA LEU A 248 51.17 6.69 15.11
C LEU A 248 49.79 6.80 15.76
N MET A 249 49.59 7.70 16.73
CA MET A 249 48.30 7.88 17.40
C MET A 249 47.14 8.25 16.44
N PRO A 250 47.31 9.20 15.48
CA PRO A 250 46.29 9.50 14.48
C PRO A 250 45.96 8.30 13.57
N VAL A 251 46.96 7.45 13.31
CA VAL A 251 46.84 6.25 12.48
C VAL A 251 46.02 5.19 13.21
N GLY A 252 46.33 4.90 14.47
CA GLY A 252 45.57 3.96 15.29
C GLY A 252 44.09 4.35 15.39
N LEU A 253 43.81 5.64 15.61
CA LEU A 253 42.45 6.16 15.70
C LEU A 253 41.67 6.03 14.39
N LEU A 254 42.33 6.28 13.25
CA LEU A 254 41.70 6.12 11.95
C LEU A 254 41.43 4.65 11.61
N LEU A 255 42.35 3.75 11.96
CA LEU A 255 42.17 2.31 11.77
C LEU A 255 41.07 1.75 12.67
N GLU A 256 40.95 2.24 13.91
CA GLU A 256 39.83 1.91 14.81
C GLU A 256 38.50 2.38 14.22
N GLU A 257 38.43 3.60 13.69
CA GLU A 257 37.26 4.10 12.99
C GLU A 257 36.89 3.19 11.80
N VAL A 258 37.87 2.75 11.00
CA VAL A 258 37.69 1.80 9.89
C VAL A 258 37.22 0.42 10.37
N GLU A 259 37.71 -0.07 11.51
CA GLU A 259 37.30 -1.36 12.09
C GLU A 259 35.87 -1.37 12.62
N GLN A 260 35.26 -0.22 12.87
CA GLN A 260 33.88 -0.11 13.36
C GLN A 260 32.83 -0.18 12.24
N TRP A 261 33.25 -0.25 10.98
CA TRP A 261 32.39 -0.43 9.79
C TRP A 261 32.23 -1.89 9.36
#